data_AF-A0A1X7TFT8-F1
#
_entry.id   AF-A0A1X7TFT8-F1
#
_cell.length_a   1.000
_cell.length_b   1.000
_cell.length_c   1.000
_cell.angle_alpha   90.00
_cell.angle_beta   90.00
_cell.angle_gamma   90.00
#
_symmetry.space_group_name_H-M   'P 1'
#
loop_
_entity.id
_entity.type
_entity.pdbx_description
1 polymer ?
#
loop_
_entity_poly.entity_id
_entity_poly.type
_entity_poly.pdbx_seq_one_letter_code
_entity_poly.pdbx_strand_id
1 'polypeptide(L)'
;MALSKGPLKRAEKIDRATPVLQGSSCVAAIDFGTSSLSVAYTTPTDGQIKLVPLHSTYERVPNAILILKDQENQQCQVMEVGYKAQNIYGDIKKGAENYIYFERIKTLLERDTTLDRATKVSSFTGGSYYLIEVIAFILTHLKEKLLTDELKEIHKSTNFDWVITVPAIWKARARRMMREAAYMAGLTSDAPGITRFTPVGSPLPRPEEVNPEKLSLALEPEVAAIAAQHQSA
;
A
#
# COMPACT_ATOMS: atom_id res chain seq x y z
N MET A 1 -55.87 -10.12 26.07
CA MET A 1 -55.75 -8.70 25.71
C MET A 1 -54.28 -8.35 25.63
N ALA A 2 -53.75 -8.12 24.43
CA ALA A 2 -52.33 -7.77 24.22
C ALA A 2 -52.15 -6.26 24.34
N LEU A 3 -51.32 -5.82 25.28
CA LEU A 3 -50.94 -4.42 25.48
C LEU A 3 -50.03 -3.97 24.33
N SER A 4 -50.48 -3.00 23.53
CA SER A 4 -49.64 -2.40 22.49
C SER A 4 -48.54 -1.56 23.14
N LYS A 5 -47.28 -1.88 22.81
CA LYS A 5 -46.15 -1.01 23.16
C LYS A 5 -46.21 0.20 22.23
N GLY A 6 -46.35 1.39 22.82
CA GLY A 6 -46.35 2.66 22.09
C GLY A 6 -45.07 2.89 21.27
N PRO A 7 -45.08 3.85 20.34
CA PRO A 7 -43.97 4.08 19.42
C PRO A 7 -42.68 4.45 20.17
N LEU A 8 -41.56 3.89 19.71
CA LEU A 8 -40.23 4.16 20.25
C LEU A 8 -39.87 5.64 20.07
N LYS A 9 -39.29 6.25 21.10
CA LYS A 9 -38.81 7.64 21.04
C LYS A 9 -37.72 7.77 19.98
N ARG A 10 -37.80 8.83 19.17
CA ARG A 10 -36.79 9.18 18.15
C ARG A 10 -35.44 9.40 18.84
N ALA A 11 -34.41 8.72 18.38
CA ALA A 11 -33.05 8.90 18.88
C ALA A 11 -32.60 10.34 18.68
N GLU A 12 -31.97 10.92 19.71
CA GLU A 12 -31.37 12.24 19.62
C GLU A 12 -30.23 12.22 18.61
N LYS A 13 -30.21 13.25 17.76
CA LYS A 13 -29.18 13.42 16.75
C LYS A 13 -27.91 13.80 17.50
N ILE A 14 -26.92 12.91 17.53
CA ILE A 14 -25.60 13.24 18.04
C ILE A 14 -25.05 14.36 17.16
N ASP A 15 -24.77 15.52 17.76
CA ASP A 15 -24.05 16.59 17.07
C ASP A 15 -22.69 16.05 16.68
N ARG A 16 -22.56 15.69 15.39
CA ARG A 16 -21.26 15.45 14.80
C ARG A 16 -20.57 16.80 14.77
N ALA A 17 -19.67 17.03 15.72
CA ALA A 17 -18.61 17.99 15.51
C ALA A 17 -18.01 17.66 14.14
N THR A 18 -18.01 18.62 13.22
CA THR A 18 -17.23 18.51 11.98
C THR A 18 -15.82 18.17 12.45
N PRO A 19 -15.25 17.00 12.11
CA PRO A 19 -13.87 16.76 12.43
C PRO A 19 -13.12 17.87 11.70
N VAL A 20 -12.56 18.81 12.45
CA VAL A 20 -11.50 19.67 11.93
C VAL A 20 -10.37 18.69 11.76
N LEU A 21 -10.33 18.02 10.61
CA LEU A 21 -9.15 17.32 10.16
C LEU A 21 -8.09 18.41 10.18
N GLN A 22 -7.18 18.33 11.14
CA GLN A 22 -5.97 19.10 11.14
C GLN A 22 -5.17 18.54 9.98
N GLY A 23 -5.52 18.96 8.77
CA GLY A 23 -5.05 18.36 7.53
C GLY A 23 -3.53 18.35 7.55
N SER A 24 -2.94 17.20 7.25
CA SER A 24 -1.50 17.16 7.10
C SER A 24 -1.15 18.07 5.92
N SER A 25 -0.16 18.94 6.09
CA SER A 25 0.30 19.80 5.00
C SER A 25 1.03 19.02 3.91
N CYS A 26 1.39 17.76 4.19
CA CYS A 26 2.00 16.85 3.25
C CYS A 26 1.02 15.75 2.86
N VAL A 27 0.92 15.47 1.56
CA VAL A 27 0.10 14.36 1.02
C VAL A 27 0.99 13.49 0.15
N ALA A 28 0.86 12.17 0.30
CA ALA A 28 1.55 11.20 -0.54
C ALA A 28 0.51 10.27 -1.16
N ALA A 29 0.56 10.11 -2.48
CA ALA A 29 -0.35 9.28 -3.25
C ALA A 29 0.42 8.16 -3.96
N ILE A 30 -0.03 6.92 -3.79
CA ILE A 30 0.52 5.74 -4.44
C ILE A 30 -0.49 5.26 -5.47
N ASP A 31 -0.10 5.28 -6.75
CA ASP A 31 -0.79 4.53 -7.80
C ASP A 31 -0.30 3.09 -7.76
N PHE A 32 -1.00 2.25 -7.00
CA PHE A 32 -0.72 0.82 -6.94
C PHE A 32 -1.41 0.16 -8.13
N GLY A 33 -0.88 0.33 -9.34
CA GLY A 33 -1.47 -0.17 -10.58
C GLY A 33 -1.24 -1.66 -10.82
N THR A 34 -1.99 -2.24 -11.77
CA THR A 34 -1.85 -3.65 -12.13
C THR A 34 -0.51 -3.95 -12.78
N SER A 35 -0.12 -3.11 -13.73
CA SER A 35 1.13 -3.26 -14.49
C SER A 35 2.23 -2.35 -13.98
N SER A 36 1.93 -1.34 -13.18
CA SER A 36 2.88 -0.29 -12.83
C SER A 36 2.66 0.28 -11.43
N LEU A 37 3.71 0.85 -10.86
CA LEU A 37 3.74 1.59 -9.61
C LEU A 37 4.19 3.02 -9.89
N SER A 38 3.62 3.98 -9.19
CA SER A 38 4.13 5.35 -9.12
C SER A 38 3.78 5.98 -7.78
N VAL A 39 4.55 6.98 -7.36
CA VAL A 39 4.33 7.75 -6.14
C VAL A 39 4.37 9.23 -6.48
N ALA A 40 3.37 9.96 -6.02
CA ALA A 40 3.32 11.42 -6.08
C ALA A 40 3.24 11.97 -4.66
N TYR A 41 3.73 13.19 -4.46
CA TYR A 41 3.61 13.87 -3.18
C TYR A 41 3.53 15.38 -3.34
N THR A 42 3.10 16.04 -2.27
CA THR A 42 3.22 17.49 -2.10
C THR A 42 3.62 17.80 -0.66
N THR A 43 4.33 18.90 -0.47
CA THR A 43 4.74 19.41 0.84
C THR A 43 4.42 20.91 0.91
N PRO A 44 4.26 21.50 2.11
CA PRO A 44 3.96 22.92 2.24
C PRO A 44 5.08 23.84 1.75
N THR A 45 6.28 23.31 1.49
CA THR A 45 7.45 24.10 1.09
C THR A 45 7.25 24.79 -0.25
N ASP A 46 6.63 24.12 -1.22
CA ASP A 46 6.37 24.67 -2.55
C ASP A 46 4.94 24.47 -3.06
N GLY A 47 4.13 23.63 -2.41
CA GLY A 47 2.75 23.34 -2.79
C GLY A 47 2.61 22.70 -4.18
N GLN A 48 3.71 22.23 -4.77
CA GLN A 48 3.70 21.59 -6.08
C GLN A 48 3.47 20.09 -5.93
N ILE A 49 2.83 19.49 -6.94
CA ILE A 49 2.72 18.03 -7.05
C ILE A 49 4.00 17.54 -7.72
N LYS A 50 4.72 16.65 -7.05
CA LYS A 50 5.95 16.04 -7.55
C LYS A 50 5.79 14.54 -7.65
N LEU A 51 6.41 13.96 -8.67
CA LEU A 51 6.49 12.51 -8.83
C LEU A 51 7.84 12.02 -8.32
N VAL A 52 7.85 10.87 -7.66
CA VAL A 52 9.06 10.25 -7.13
C VAL A 52 9.69 9.39 -8.24
N PRO A 53 10.95 9.64 -8.62
CA PRO A 53 11.67 8.73 -9.51
C PRO A 53 11.94 7.39 -8.79
N LEU A 54 11.23 6.34 -9.19
CA LEU A 54 11.36 5.01 -8.57
C LEU A 54 12.54 4.23 -9.13
N HIS A 55 12.97 4.52 -10.35
CA HIS A 55 14.18 3.97 -10.95
C HIS A 55 14.83 4.97 -11.92
N SER A 56 16.04 5.44 -11.61
CA SER A 56 16.72 6.49 -12.38
C SER A 56 15.81 7.71 -12.54
N THR A 57 15.38 8.06 -13.76
CA THR A 57 14.44 9.16 -14.03
C THR A 57 13.00 8.68 -14.26
N TYR A 58 12.71 7.39 -14.12
CA TYR A 58 11.38 6.83 -14.33
C TYR A 58 10.52 6.96 -13.08
N GLU A 59 9.46 7.75 -13.18
CA GLU A 59 8.46 8.00 -12.14
C GLU A 59 7.36 6.92 -12.09
N ARG A 60 7.17 6.23 -13.22
CA ARG A 60 6.26 5.09 -13.36
C ARG A 60 7.06 3.88 -13.79
N VAL A 61 7.05 2.83 -12.97
CA VAL A 61 7.83 1.61 -13.20
C VAL A 61 6.92 0.38 -13.16
N PRO A 62 7.33 -0.77 -13.72
CA PRO A 62 6.56 -2.00 -13.62
C PRO A 62 6.19 -2.38 -12.18
N ASN A 63 5.02 -2.98 -11.98
CA ASN A 63 4.65 -3.59 -10.70
C ASN A 63 5.38 -4.92 -10.56
N ALA A 64 6.66 -4.81 -10.27
CA ALA A 64 7.60 -5.89 -10.05
C ALA A 64 8.44 -5.56 -8.81
N ILE A 65 8.75 -6.57 -8.01
CA ILE A 65 9.56 -6.42 -6.80
C ILE A 65 10.52 -7.60 -6.69
N LEU A 66 11.76 -7.29 -6.33
CA LEU A 66 12.78 -8.27 -6.00
C LEU A 66 13.22 -8.08 -4.56
N ILE A 67 13.14 -9.13 -3.77
CA ILE A 67 13.47 -9.13 -2.34
C ILE A 67 14.62 -10.11 -2.13
N LEU A 68 15.63 -9.68 -1.38
CA LEU A 68 16.70 -10.54 -0.88
C LEU A 68 16.34 -10.99 0.52
N LYS A 69 16.39 -12.30 0.75
CA LYS A 69 16.18 -12.94 2.04
C LYS A 69 17.52 -13.34 2.64
N ASP A 70 17.83 -12.77 3.79
CA ASP A 70 18.93 -13.21 4.64
C ASP A 70 18.60 -14.60 5.21
N GLN A 71 19.48 -15.57 4.97
CA GLN A 71 19.25 -16.95 5.40
C GLN A 71 19.46 -17.16 6.91
N GLU A 72 20.26 -16.34 7.58
CA GLU A 72 20.57 -16.50 9.00
C GLU A 72 19.43 -15.98 9.89
N ASN A 73 19.04 -14.72 9.70
CA ASN A 73 18.05 -14.06 10.55
C ASN A 73 16.64 -14.00 9.93
N GLN A 74 16.48 -14.51 8.69
CA GLN A 74 15.24 -14.50 7.90
C GLN A 74 14.70 -13.10 7.59
N GLN A 75 15.53 -12.05 7.75
CA GLN A 75 15.18 -10.70 7.32
C GLN A 75 15.10 -10.64 5.80
N CYS A 76 14.22 -9.79 5.33
CA CYS A 76 13.92 -9.58 3.93
C CYS A 76 14.14 -8.10 3.65
N GLN A 77 15.03 -7.82 2.70
CA GLN A 77 15.29 -6.47 2.20
C GLN A 77 14.81 -6.38 0.77
N VAL A 78 14.01 -5.36 0.47
CA VAL A 78 13.66 -5.07 -0.92
C VAL A 78 14.91 -4.55 -1.62
N MET A 79 15.36 -5.28 -2.63
CA MET A 79 16.52 -4.88 -3.44
C MET A 79 16.12 -3.74 -4.36
N GLU A 80 15.08 -3.98 -5.16
CA GLU A 80 14.61 -3.07 -6.19
C GLU A 80 13.13 -3.33 -6.54
N VAL A 81 12.52 -2.35 -7.20
CA VAL A 81 11.23 -2.47 -7.88
C VAL A 81 11.35 -2.19 -9.38
N GLY A 82 10.32 -2.53 -10.15
CA GLY A 82 10.21 -2.12 -11.55
C GLY A 82 11.23 -2.75 -12.50
N TYR A 83 11.73 -1.95 -13.44
CA TYR A 83 12.63 -2.43 -14.50
C TYR A 83 13.91 -3.04 -13.94
N LYS A 84 14.46 -2.48 -12.86
CA LYS A 84 15.69 -3.02 -12.26
C LYS A 84 15.44 -4.37 -11.58
N ALA A 85 14.29 -4.53 -10.91
CA ALA A 85 13.88 -5.84 -10.39
C ALA A 85 13.75 -6.89 -11.50
N GLN A 86 13.12 -6.53 -12.62
CA GLN A 86 12.99 -7.39 -13.81
C GLN A 86 14.34 -7.78 -14.41
N ASN A 87 15.24 -6.81 -14.58
CA ASN A 87 16.58 -7.05 -15.13
C ASN A 87 17.39 -7.99 -14.23
N ILE A 88 17.46 -7.70 -12.92
CA ILE A 88 18.18 -8.56 -11.98
C ILE A 88 17.57 -9.98 -11.96
N TYR A 89 16.23 -10.09 -11.97
CA TYR A 89 15.58 -11.40 -12.07
C TYR A 89 15.95 -12.17 -13.35
N GLY A 90 16.04 -11.48 -14.50
CA GLY A 90 16.50 -12.08 -15.75
C GLY A 90 17.92 -12.64 -15.68
N ASP A 91 18.79 -12.03 -14.87
CA ASP A 91 20.19 -12.42 -14.69
C ASP A 91 20.38 -13.48 -13.58
N ILE A 92 19.40 -13.67 -12.70
CA ILE A 92 19.46 -14.64 -11.61
C ILE A 92 19.48 -16.07 -12.17
N LYS A 93 20.49 -16.85 -11.77
CA LYS A 93 20.56 -18.28 -12.08
C LYS A 93 19.37 -19.01 -11.44
N LYS A 94 18.77 -19.95 -12.18
CA LYS A 94 17.73 -20.84 -11.64
C LYS A 94 18.19 -21.49 -10.33
N GLY A 95 17.39 -21.36 -9.27
CA GLY A 95 17.68 -21.97 -7.96
C GLY A 95 18.43 -21.08 -6.96
N ALA A 96 18.57 -19.78 -7.21
CA ALA A 96 19.10 -18.86 -6.20
C ALA A 96 18.05 -18.64 -5.08
N GLU A 97 18.15 -19.43 -4.01
CA GLU A 97 17.13 -19.57 -2.96
C GLU A 97 16.88 -18.30 -2.13
N ASN A 98 17.78 -17.32 -2.21
CA ASN A 98 17.74 -16.10 -1.40
C ASN A 98 16.93 -14.99 -2.07
N TYR A 99 16.60 -15.14 -3.36
CA TYR A 99 15.84 -14.13 -4.10
C TYR A 99 14.37 -14.50 -4.17
N ILE A 100 13.51 -13.52 -3.95
CA ILE A 100 12.06 -13.64 -4.01
C ILE A 100 11.55 -12.60 -5.00
N TYR A 101 10.95 -13.06 -6.10
CA TYR A 101 10.51 -12.18 -7.19
C TYR A 101 8.99 -12.30 -7.42
N PHE A 102 8.33 -11.16 -7.50
CA PHE A 102 6.92 -11.06 -7.87
C PHE A 102 6.70 -10.00 -8.94
N GLU A 103 5.66 -10.21 -9.74
CA GLU A 103 5.20 -9.24 -10.74
C GLU A 103 3.67 -9.30 -10.89
N ARG A 104 3.03 -8.15 -11.17
CA ARG A 104 1.59 -8.00 -11.46
C ARG A 104 0.66 -8.59 -10.39
N ILE A 105 1.07 -8.52 -9.12
CA ILE A 105 0.36 -9.15 -8.01
C ILE A 105 -1.06 -8.58 -7.78
N LYS A 106 -1.33 -7.36 -8.26
CA LYS A 106 -2.66 -6.74 -8.13
C LYS A 106 -3.76 -7.52 -8.84
N THR A 107 -3.43 -8.23 -9.93
CA THR A 107 -4.40 -9.09 -10.65
C THR A 107 -5.02 -10.16 -9.75
N LEU A 108 -4.33 -10.55 -8.67
CA LEU A 108 -4.82 -11.52 -7.70
C LEU A 108 -5.91 -10.94 -6.79
N LEU A 109 -5.93 -9.62 -6.61
CA LEU A 109 -6.95 -8.91 -5.83
C LEU A 109 -8.27 -8.74 -6.61
N GLU A 110 -8.23 -8.86 -7.94
CA GLU A 110 -9.41 -8.69 -8.81
C GLU A 110 -10.25 -9.99 -8.94
N ARG A 111 -9.69 -11.16 -8.62
CA ARG A 111 -10.33 -12.48 -8.84
C ARG A 111 -11.30 -12.93 -7.72
N ASP A 112 -11.33 -12.18 -6.62
CA ASP A 112 -12.46 -11.91 -5.70
C ASP A 112 -13.33 -13.05 -5.09
N THR A 113 -13.21 -14.32 -5.46
CA THR A 113 -14.11 -15.36 -4.90
C THR A 113 -13.69 -15.87 -3.52
N THR A 114 -12.42 -15.75 -3.12
CA THR A 114 -11.91 -16.30 -1.84
C THR A 114 -10.83 -15.47 -1.15
N LEU A 115 -10.74 -14.16 -1.42
CA LEU A 115 -9.72 -13.31 -0.79
C LEU A 115 -9.90 -13.25 0.74
N ASP A 116 -8.83 -13.58 1.45
CA ASP A 116 -8.68 -13.46 2.89
C ASP A 116 -7.21 -13.18 3.26
N ARG A 117 -6.92 -12.98 4.54
CA ARG A 117 -5.56 -12.69 5.01
C ARG A 117 -4.58 -13.84 4.71
N ALA A 118 -5.07 -15.08 4.70
CA ALA A 118 -4.26 -16.27 4.42
C ALA A 118 -4.08 -16.54 2.93
N THR A 119 -4.58 -15.67 2.04
CA THR A 119 -4.40 -15.79 0.59
C THR A 119 -2.92 -15.82 0.26
N LYS A 120 -2.53 -16.85 -0.50
CA LYS A 120 -1.15 -17.14 -0.85
C LYS A 120 -0.85 -16.74 -2.29
N VAL A 121 0.39 -16.37 -2.54
CA VAL A 121 0.96 -16.14 -3.86
C VAL A 121 2.29 -16.85 -3.97
N SER A 122 2.54 -17.46 -5.13
CA SER A 122 3.83 -18.08 -5.44
C SER A 122 4.78 -17.04 -6.02
N SER A 123 6.02 -17.05 -5.53
CA SER A 123 7.10 -16.27 -6.16
C SER A 123 7.58 -16.97 -7.43
N PHE A 124 8.03 -16.20 -8.41
CA PHE A 124 8.62 -16.72 -9.65
C PHE A 124 9.96 -17.42 -9.43
N THR A 125 10.65 -17.12 -8.33
CA THR A 125 11.88 -17.83 -7.90
C THR A 125 11.59 -19.06 -7.03
N GLY A 126 10.31 -19.38 -6.79
CA GLY A 126 9.87 -20.46 -5.91
C GLY A 126 9.47 -19.99 -4.52
N GLY A 127 8.77 -20.86 -3.79
CA GLY A 127 8.18 -20.53 -2.49
C GLY A 127 6.76 -19.95 -2.57
N SER A 128 6.07 -20.00 -1.43
CA SER A 128 4.72 -19.48 -1.26
C SER A 128 4.75 -18.45 -0.13
N TYR A 129 4.03 -17.35 -0.32
CA TYR A 129 4.01 -16.20 0.59
C TYR A 129 2.60 -15.67 0.75
N TYR A 130 2.32 -14.96 1.83
CA TYR A 130 1.03 -14.31 2.00
C TYR A 130 0.97 -13.05 1.13
N LEU A 131 -0.11 -12.93 0.34
CA LEU A 131 -0.30 -11.83 -0.62
C LEU A 131 -0.23 -10.46 0.07
N ILE A 132 -0.83 -10.34 1.25
CA ILE A 132 -0.82 -9.10 2.05
C ILE A 132 0.60 -8.64 2.42
N GLU A 133 1.51 -9.56 2.72
CA GLU A 133 2.90 -9.25 3.07
C GLU A 133 3.68 -8.80 1.83
N VAL A 134 3.42 -9.40 0.66
CA VAL A 134 4.04 -8.96 -0.61
C VAL A 134 3.62 -7.53 -0.95
N ILE A 135 2.33 -7.21 -0.80
CA ILE A 135 1.83 -5.83 -0.96
C ILE A 135 2.52 -4.90 0.06
N ALA A 136 2.63 -5.32 1.32
CA ALA A 136 3.27 -4.54 2.36
C ALA A 136 4.76 -4.25 2.05
N PHE A 137 5.52 -5.23 1.55
CA PHE A 137 6.91 -4.99 1.13
C PHE A 137 7.01 -3.98 -0.01
N ILE A 138 6.11 -4.03 -0.99
CA ILE A 138 6.06 -3.03 -2.06
C ILE A 138 5.79 -1.65 -1.47
N LEU A 139 4.77 -1.51 -0.61
CA LEU A 139 4.42 -0.24 0.02
C LEU A 139 5.54 0.30 0.92
N THR A 140 6.24 -0.57 1.67
CA THR A 140 7.42 -0.20 2.46
C THR A 140 8.50 0.40 1.58
N HIS A 141 8.83 -0.25 0.45
CA HIS A 141 9.86 0.24 -0.45
C HIS A 141 9.45 1.58 -1.11
N LEU A 142 8.19 1.73 -1.52
CA LEU A 142 7.69 2.99 -2.08
C LEU A 142 7.72 4.13 -1.05
N LYS A 143 7.41 3.84 0.22
CA LYS A 143 7.56 4.78 1.34
C LYS A 143 9.02 5.19 1.52
N GLU A 144 9.95 4.24 1.53
CA GLU A 144 11.39 4.51 1.65
C GLU A 144 11.92 5.35 0.48
N LYS A 145 11.49 5.06 -0.76
CA LYS A 145 11.82 5.90 -1.93
C LYS A 145 11.39 7.36 -1.76
N LEU A 146 10.20 7.59 -1.21
CA LEU A 146 9.74 8.96 -0.93
C LEU A 146 10.52 9.59 0.24
N LEU A 147 10.55 8.93 1.40
CA LEU A 147 11.04 9.56 2.63
C LEU A 147 12.57 9.67 2.66
N THR A 148 13.27 8.61 2.26
CA THR A 148 14.73 8.53 2.35
C THR A 148 15.40 9.03 1.08
N ASP A 149 15.01 8.51 -0.10
CA ASP A 149 15.70 8.84 -1.35
C ASP A 149 15.34 10.25 -1.84
N GLU A 150 14.05 10.60 -1.88
CA GLU A 150 13.59 11.90 -2.39
C GLU A 150 13.67 13.01 -1.31
N LEU A 151 13.15 12.74 -0.11
CA LEU A 151 13.01 13.75 0.95
C LEU A 151 14.15 13.77 1.98
N LYS A 152 15.16 12.92 1.85
CA LYS A 152 16.37 12.88 2.70
C LYS A 152 16.05 12.83 4.20
N GLU A 153 15.00 12.10 4.57
CA GLU A 153 14.53 11.91 5.95
C GLU A 153 14.12 13.20 6.68
N ILE A 154 13.92 14.30 5.95
CA ILE A 154 13.43 15.57 6.52
C ILE A 154 11.99 15.41 7.04
N HIS A 155 11.22 14.54 6.38
CA HIS A 155 9.84 14.23 6.75
C HIS A 155 9.74 12.78 7.23
N LYS A 156 8.87 12.57 8.20
CA LYS A 156 8.46 11.25 8.67
C LYS A 156 7.19 10.80 7.97
N SER A 157 6.95 9.49 7.98
CA SER A 157 5.73 8.91 7.40
C SER A 157 4.45 9.47 8.03
N THR A 158 4.49 9.75 9.34
CA THR A 158 3.38 10.37 10.08
C THR A 158 3.11 11.82 9.71
N ASN A 159 3.99 12.49 8.97
CA ASN A 159 3.73 13.84 8.47
C ASN A 159 2.81 13.85 7.24
N PHE A 160 2.57 12.69 6.62
CA PHE A 160 1.79 12.58 5.39
C PHE A 160 0.38 12.04 5.64
N ASP A 161 -0.59 12.61 4.93
CA ASP A 161 -1.84 11.92 4.62
C ASP A 161 -1.59 11.03 3.39
N TRP A 162 -1.68 9.70 3.59
CA TRP A 162 -1.44 8.70 2.57
C TRP A 162 -2.71 8.36 1.80
N VAL A 163 -2.60 8.35 0.48
CA VAL A 163 -3.65 7.95 -0.45
C VAL A 163 -3.14 6.77 -1.26
N ILE A 164 -3.90 5.67 -1.31
CA ILE A 164 -3.61 4.56 -2.23
C ILE A 164 -4.77 4.45 -3.21
N THR A 165 -4.49 4.46 -4.51
CA THR A 165 -5.53 4.25 -5.52
C THR A 165 -5.89 2.77 -5.59
N VAL A 166 -7.19 2.50 -5.70
CA VAL A 166 -7.73 1.14 -5.85
C VAL A 166 -8.81 1.09 -6.92
N PRO A 167 -8.99 -0.05 -7.63
CA PRO A 167 -10.04 -0.19 -8.62
C PRO A 167 -11.43 -0.06 -7.98
N ALA A 168 -12.35 0.64 -8.67
CA ALA A 168 -13.73 0.79 -8.19
C ALA A 168 -14.48 -0.54 -8.07
N ILE A 169 -14.11 -1.54 -8.89
CA ILE A 169 -14.73 -2.87 -8.89
C ILE A 169 -14.34 -3.74 -7.69
N TRP A 170 -13.32 -3.35 -6.91
CA TRP A 170 -12.89 -4.14 -5.76
C TRP A 170 -14.01 -4.28 -4.71
N LYS A 171 -14.14 -5.45 -4.10
CA LYS A 171 -15.00 -5.64 -2.94
C LYS A 171 -14.33 -5.14 -1.66
N ALA A 172 -15.13 -5.07 -0.60
CA ALA A 172 -14.67 -4.62 0.72
C ALA A 172 -13.45 -5.41 1.25
N ARG A 173 -13.36 -6.72 0.92
CA ARG A 173 -12.22 -7.56 1.35
C ARG A 173 -10.89 -7.18 0.70
N ALA A 174 -10.88 -6.91 -0.60
CA ALA A 174 -9.68 -6.46 -1.30
C ALA A 174 -9.21 -5.08 -0.78
N ARG A 175 -10.16 -4.15 -0.59
CA ARG A 175 -9.88 -2.85 0.05
C ARG A 175 -9.33 -3.00 1.47
N ARG A 176 -9.90 -3.92 2.27
CA ARG A 176 -9.41 -4.20 3.62
C ARG A 176 -7.99 -4.77 3.61
N MET A 177 -7.67 -5.68 2.69
CA MET A 177 -6.32 -6.23 2.54
C MET A 177 -5.31 -5.13 2.19
N MET A 178 -5.64 -4.23 1.25
CA MET A 178 -4.77 -3.10 0.91
C MET A 178 -4.53 -2.19 2.13
N ARG A 179 -5.59 -1.90 2.91
CA ARG A 179 -5.48 -1.11 4.14
C ARG A 179 -4.59 -1.79 5.18
N GLU A 180 -4.76 -3.07 5.41
CA GLU A 180 -3.92 -3.81 6.36
C GLU A 180 -2.46 -3.87 5.89
N ALA A 181 -2.21 -4.07 4.57
CA ALA A 181 -0.87 -4.01 4.01
C ALA A 181 -0.20 -2.64 4.21
N ALA A 182 -0.96 -1.54 4.09
CA ALA A 182 -0.47 -0.19 4.36
C ALA A 182 -0.06 0.02 5.83
N TYR A 183 -0.81 -0.55 6.78
CA TYR A 183 -0.41 -0.54 8.19
C TYR A 183 0.83 -1.40 8.44
N MET A 184 0.92 -2.58 7.82
CA MET A 184 2.12 -3.43 7.89
C MET A 184 3.36 -2.73 7.30
N ALA A 185 3.16 -1.90 6.26
CA ALA A 185 4.20 -1.08 5.67
C ALA A 185 4.58 0.14 6.52
N GLY A 186 3.81 0.41 7.60
CA GLY A 186 4.02 1.54 8.48
C GLY A 186 3.72 2.89 7.84
N LEU A 187 2.86 2.98 6.80
CA LEU A 187 2.59 4.25 6.12
C LEU A 187 2.09 5.32 7.10
N THR A 188 1.25 4.97 8.06
CA THR A 188 0.67 5.92 9.02
C THR A 188 1.40 5.98 10.37
N SER A 189 2.63 5.46 10.45
CA SER A 189 3.42 5.37 11.69
C SER A 189 4.90 5.66 11.42
N ASP A 190 5.70 5.88 12.47
CA ASP A 190 7.15 6.00 12.34
C ASP A 190 7.87 4.63 12.27
N ALA A 191 7.13 3.52 12.17
CA ALA A 191 7.71 2.19 12.08
C ALA A 191 8.38 1.95 10.71
N PRO A 192 9.48 1.17 10.66
CA PRO A 192 10.16 0.84 9.40
C PRO A 192 9.25 0.07 8.42
N GLY A 193 8.28 -0.68 8.94
CA GLY A 193 7.37 -1.53 8.15
C GLY A 193 7.74 -3.00 8.28
N ILE A 194 7.23 -3.83 7.37
CA ILE A 194 7.50 -5.26 7.36
C ILE A 194 8.95 -5.55 6.97
N THR A 195 9.61 -6.44 7.72
CA THR A 195 11.03 -6.79 7.51
C THR A 195 11.26 -8.29 7.31
N ARG A 196 10.22 -9.13 7.43
CA ARG A 196 10.28 -10.57 7.18
C ARG A 196 8.92 -11.10 6.78
N PHE A 197 8.90 -12.18 6.01
CA PHE A 197 7.66 -12.92 5.75
C PHE A 197 7.29 -13.82 6.92
N THR A 198 5.99 -13.94 7.19
CA THR A 198 5.46 -14.96 8.09
C THR A 198 5.53 -16.32 7.39
N PRO A 199 6.03 -17.38 8.05
CA PRO A 199 5.99 -18.72 7.49
C PRO A 199 4.57 -19.12 7.11
N VAL A 200 4.38 -19.59 5.87
CA VAL A 200 3.06 -20.02 5.39
C VAL A 200 2.55 -21.19 6.22
N GLY A 201 1.30 -21.10 6.68
CA GLY A 201 0.70 -22.05 7.61
C GLY A 201 0.68 -21.54 9.06
N SER A 202 1.53 -20.57 9.39
CA SER A 202 1.46 -19.88 10.69
C SER A 202 0.38 -18.79 10.68
N PRO A 203 -0.25 -18.50 11.83
CA PRO A 203 -1.20 -17.39 11.94
C PRO A 203 -0.55 -16.05 11.60
N LEU A 204 -1.16 -15.30 10.67
CA LEU A 204 -0.71 -13.94 10.35
C LEU A 204 -1.10 -12.95 11.46
N PRO A 205 -0.14 -12.22 12.06
CA PRO A 205 -0.45 -11.20 13.06
C PRO A 205 -1.30 -10.11 12.43
N ARG A 206 -2.35 -9.65 13.12
CA ARG A 206 -3.15 -8.50 12.66
C ARG A 206 -2.33 -7.22 12.84
N PRO A 207 -2.14 -6.40 11.80
CA PRO A 207 -1.47 -5.13 11.99
C PRO A 207 -2.32 -4.22 12.85
N GLU A 208 -1.66 -3.40 13.66
CA GLU A 208 -2.29 -2.33 14.42
C GLU A 208 -2.69 -1.19 13.47
N GLU A 209 -3.92 -0.69 13.61
CA GLU A 209 -4.43 0.43 12.79
C GLU A 209 -3.99 1.76 13.44
N VAL A 210 -2.74 2.16 13.21
CA VAL A 210 -2.17 3.40 13.75
C VAL A 210 -2.58 4.58 12.87
N ASN A 211 -3.04 5.69 13.46
CA ASN A 211 -3.47 6.93 12.78
C ASN A 211 -4.35 6.66 11.52
N PRO A 212 -5.48 5.94 11.66
CA PRO A 212 -6.30 5.52 10.52
C PRO A 212 -6.86 6.69 9.70
N GLU A 213 -7.02 7.86 10.31
CA GLU A 213 -7.42 9.12 9.66
C GLU A 213 -6.42 9.61 8.60
N LYS A 214 -5.16 9.16 8.67
CA LYS A 214 -4.10 9.50 7.70
C LYS A 214 -4.02 8.53 6.52
N LEU A 215 -4.94 7.58 6.39
CA LEU A 215 -4.94 6.62 5.30
C LEU A 215 -6.29 6.57 4.56
N SER A 216 -6.26 7.06 3.33
CA SER A 216 -7.38 7.02 2.40
C SER A 216 -7.15 6.02 1.28
N LEU A 217 -8.20 5.28 0.91
CA LEU A 217 -8.22 4.51 -0.33
C LEU A 217 -9.11 5.27 -1.31
N ALA A 218 -8.53 5.75 -2.41
CA ALA A 218 -9.25 6.52 -3.42
C ALA A 218 -9.59 5.64 -4.62
N LEU A 219 -10.79 5.78 -5.18
CA LEU A 219 -11.17 4.99 -6.34
C LEU A 219 -10.50 5.55 -7.60
N GLU A 220 -9.82 4.69 -8.35
CA GLU A 220 -9.13 5.05 -9.60
C GLU A 220 -9.96 5.92 -10.58
N PRO A 221 -11.24 5.58 -10.89
CA PRO A 221 -12.01 6.42 -11.81
C PRO A 221 -12.34 7.81 -11.23
N GLU A 222 -12.49 7.93 -9.91
CA GLU A 222 -12.73 9.23 -9.26
C GLU A 222 -11.47 10.10 -9.28
N VAL A 223 -10.31 9.52 -8.98
CA VAL A 223 -9.01 10.21 -9.04
C VAL A 223 -8.71 10.65 -10.47
N ALA A 224 -8.97 9.80 -11.46
CA ALA A 224 -8.80 10.15 -12.87
C ALA A 224 -9.70 11.31 -13.30
N ALA A 225 -10.95 11.34 -12.84
CA ALA A 225 -11.88 12.43 -13.12
C ALA A 225 -11.41 13.76 -12.49
N ILE A 226 -10.96 13.73 -11.24
CA ILE A 226 -10.42 14.91 -10.54
C ILE A 226 -9.18 15.45 -11.27
N ALA A 227 -8.26 14.57 -11.65
CA ALA A 227 -7.05 14.95 -12.37
C ALA A 227 -7.36 15.59 -13.74
N ALA A 228 -8.30 15.00 -14.49
CA ALA A 228 -8.73 15.55 -15.78
C ALA A 228 -9.37 16.93 -15.64
N GLN A 229 -10.19 17.14 -14.60
CA GLN A 229 -10.82 18.42 -14.32
C GLN A 229 -9.78 19.50 -13.95
N HIS A 230 -8.74 19.13 -13.19
CA HIS A 230 -7.65 20.05 -12.84
C HIS A 230 -6.80 20.44 -14.05
N GLN A 231 -6.56 19.53 -14.99
CA GLN A 231 -5.80 19.82 -16.23
C GLN A 231 -6.58 20.62 -17.27
N SER A 232 -7.91 20.64 -17.16
CA SER A 232 -8.79 21.35 -18.10
C SER A 232 -9.09 22.79 -17.67
N ALA A 233 -8.62 23.22 -16.50
CA ALA A 233 -8.80 24.55 -15.91
C ALA A 233 -7.56 25.42 -16.12
#